data_AF-A0A9Q9B609-F1
#
_entry.id   AF-A0A9Q9B609-F1
#
_cell.length_a   1.000
_cell.length_b   1.000
_cell.length_c   1.000
_cell.angle_alpha   90.00
_cell.angle_beta   90.00
_cell.angle_gamma   90.00
#
_symmetry.space_group_name_H-M   'P 1'
#
loop_
_entity.id
_entity.type
_entity.pdbx_description
1 polymer ?
#
loop_
_entity_poly.entity_id
_entity_poly.type
_entity_poly.pdbx_seq_one_letter_code
_entity_poly.pdbx_strand_id
1 'polypeptide(L)'
;MIKKIGAKTCIFNFVGFIVFTAVSFLLVSCAGLPTDETVPANLTPIELNQRAQEEIDKGYLKNALEYYKIVIKRYGNDASIRTAAEYEIAHIYVSQKNWLDADDMLKAIIDRYEMAGGAGLAPKYLVLAKKDYQKTQDYIKKHNLRNKTKL
;
A
#
# COMPACT_ATOMS: atom_id res chain seq x y z
N MET A 1 -57.52 49.27 10.94
CA MET A 1 -57.95 48.16 11.82
C MET A 1 -58.02 46.88 10.98
N ILE A 2 -57.27 45.84 11.38
CA ILE A 2 -57.60 44.38 11.34
C ILE A 2 -57.89 43.79 9.92
N LYS A 3 -57.26 42.75 9.37
CA LYS A 3 -56.44 41.63 9.91
C LYS A 3 -55.65 40.97 8.77
N LYS A 4 -54.49 40.42 9.11
CA LYS A 4 -53.73 39.39 8.38
C LYS A 4 -54.59 38.15 8.07
N ILE A 5 -54.36 37.53 6.91
CA ILE A 5 -54.43 36.08 6.75
C ILE A 5 -53.19 35.64 5.96
N GLY A 6 -52.26 34.96 6.62
CA GLY A 6 -51.16 34.24 5.99
C GLY A 6 -51.56 32.80 5.78
N ALA A 7 -51.36 32.28 4.56
CA ALA A 7 -51.46 30.86 4.27
C ALA A 7 -50.06 30.26 4.18
N LYS A 8 -49.73 29.40 5.15
CA LYS A 8 -48.67 28.39 5.02
C LYS A 8 -49.35 27.11 4.52
N THR A 9 -48.80 26.43 3.52
CA THR A 9 -48.84 24.98 3.18
C THR A 9 -48.15 24.87 1.80
N CYS A 10 -46.91 24.38 1.65
CA CYS A 10 -46.39 23.01 1.77
C CYS A 10 -46.93 22.04 0.70
N ILE A 11 -46.02 21.18 0.19
CA ILE A 11 -46.25 19.87 -0.44
C ILE A 11 -46.10 19.78 -1.99
N PHE A 12 -45.04 19.02 -2.37
CA PHE A 12 -44.83 18.13 -3.52
C PHE A 12 -44.40 18.62 -4.92
N ASN A 13 -43.13 18.29 -5.24
CA ASN A 13 -42.67 17.56 -6.42
C ASN A 13 -43.64 17.39 -7.60
N PHE A 14 -43.31 17.98 -8.75
CA PHE A 14 -43.56 17.38 -10.06
C PHE A 14 -42.71 18.08 -11.15
N VAL A 15 -42.20 17.29 -12.10
CA VAL A 15 -41.52 17.69 -13.35
C VAL A 15 -40.05 18.12 -13.18
N GLY A 16 -39.03 17.30 -13.44
CA GLY A 16 -38.98 16.14 -14.34
C GLY A 16 -38.71 16.54 -15.79
N PHE A 17 -37.72 17.40 -16.08
CA PHE A 17 -37.12 17.52 -17.42
C PHE A 17 -35.82 18.36 -17.35
N ILE A 18 -34.68 17.71 -17.09
CA ILE A 18 -33.31 17.94 -17.62
C ILE A 18 -32.48 16.81 -16.96
N VAL A 19 -32.93 15.58 -17.23
CA VAL A 19 -32.07 14.41 -17.25
C VAL A 19 -31.80 14.20 -18.74
N PHE A 20 -30.59 13.77 -19.09
CA PHE A 20 -30.25 13.14 -20.37
C PHE A 20 -29.53 13.99 -21.44
N THR A 21 -28.37 14.52 -21.10
CA THR A 21 -27.25 14.73 -22.05
C THR A 21 -25.97 14.85 -21.21
N ALA A 22 -24.89 14.11 -21.40
CA ALA A 22 -24.59 12.93 -22.18
C ALA A 22 -23.22 12.45 -21.66
N VAL A 23 -23.02 11.14 -21.57
CA VAL A 23 -21.70 10.45 -21.59
C VAL A 23 -20.81 10.73 -20.36
N SER A 24 -20.92 9.96 -19.28
CA SER A 24 -20.32 8.62 -19.15
C SER A 24 -18.86 8.52 -19.59
N PHE A 25 -18.00 9.43 -19.14
CA PHE A 25 -16.56 9.16 -19.00
C PHE A 25 -16.30 8.42 -17.68
N LEU A 26 -16.80 7.19 -17.57
CA LEU A 26 -16.17 6.23 -16.68
C LEU A 26 -14.94 5.72 -17.44
N LEU A 27 -13.85 6.48 -17.39
CA LEU A 27 -12.55 5.98 -17.79
C LEU A 27 -12.20 4.85 -16.81
N VAL A 28 -12.55 3.63 -17.20
CA VAL A 28 -12.00 2.41 -16.64
C VAL A 28 -10.51 2.46 -16.94
N SER A 29 -9.73 3.02 -16.01
CA SER A 29 -8.28 2.92 -16.03
C SER A 29 -7.94 1.45 -15.82
N CYS A 30 -7.82 0.72 -16.93
CA CYS A 30 -7.29 -0.63 -16.95
C CYS A 30 -5.76 -0.52 -16.96
N ALA A 31 -5.18 0.10 -15.93
CA ALA A 31 -3.75 0.00 -15.68
C ALA A 31 -3.50 -1.42 -15.15
N GLY A 32 -2.93 -2.28 -15.98
CA GLY A 32 -2.47 -3.60 -15.56
C GLY A 32 -1.38 -3.48 -14.48
N LEU A 33 -1.20 -4.55 -13.71
CA LEU A 33 -0.10 -4.62 -12.75
C LEU A 33 1.25 -4.48 -13.49
N PRO A 34 2.20 -3.70 -12.98
CA PRO A 34 3.51 -3.62 -13.59
C PRO A 34 4.18 -4.99 -13.51
N THR A 35 4.66 -5.48 -14.64
CA THR A 35 5.45 -6.70 -14.74
C THR A 35 6.86 -6.36 -15.22
N ASP A 36 7.80 -7.28 -15.01
CA ASP A 36 9.17 -7.14 -15.48
C ASP A 36 9.29 -6.91 -16.99
N GLU A 37 8.30 -7.37 -17.78
CA GLU A 37 8.24 -7.18 -19.23
C GLU A 37 7.69 -5.81 -19.62
N THR A 38 6.68 -5.32 -18.89
CA THR A 38 6.04 -4.01 -19.16
C THR A 38 6.88 -2.82 -18.66
N VAL A 39 7.75 -3.05 -17.67
CA VAL A 39 8.59 -2.01 -17.07
C VAL A 39 9.91 -1.93 -17.84
N PRO A 40 10.31 -0.75 -18.36
CA PRO A 40 11.55 -0.58 -19.12
C PRO A 40 12.76 -1.23 -18.43
N ALA A 41 13.51 -2.05 -19.17
CA ALA A 41 14.56 -2.91 -18.61
C ALA A 41 15.76 -2.13 -18.05
N ASN A 42 15.98 -0.90 -18.51
CA ASN A 42 17.12 -0.06 -18.16
C ASN A 42 16.92 0.81 -16.91
N LEU A 43 15.77 0.70 -16.22
CA LEU A 43 15.51 1.49 -15.03
C LEU A 43 16.36 1.03 -13.87
N THR A 44 17.02 2.01 -13.26
CA THR A 44 17.81 1.85 -12.05
C THR A 44 16.93 1.50 -10.84
N PRO A 45 17.53 0.98 -9.75
CA PRO A 45 16.83 0.76 -8.49
C PRO A 45 16.15 2.04 -7.96
N ILE A 46 16.76 3.21 -8.15
CA ILE A 46 16.21 4.49 -7.72
C ILE A 46 14.93 4.83 -8.48
N GLU A 47 14.95 4.68 -9.80
CA GLU A 47 13.77 4.96 -10.64
C GLU A 47 12.63 3.97 -10.38
N LEU A 48 12.95 2.69 -10.16
CA LEU A 48 11.95 1.69 -9.77
C LEU A 48 11.34 1.99 -8.40
N ASN A 49 12.16 2.37 -7.42
CA ASN A 49 11.68 2.79 -6.10
C ASN A 49 10.81 4.05 -6.19
N GLN A 50 11.19 5.01 -7.02
CA GLN A 50 10.38 6.21 -7.23
C GLN A 50 9.00 5.85 -7.80
N ARG A 51 8.94 4.99 -8.81
CA ARG A 51 7.65 4.51 -9.35
C ARG A 51 6.82 3.78 -8.32
N ALA A 52 7.44 2.95 -7.48
CA ALA A 52 6.73 2.28 -6.39
C ALA A 52 6.10 3.29 -5.42
N GLN A 53 6.84 4.35 -5.05
CA GLN A 53 6.35 5.40 -4.17
C GLN A 53 5.25 6.25 -4.84
N GLU A 54 5.38 6.58 -6.12
CA GLU A 54 4.31 7.26 -6.88
C GLU A 54 3.01 6.44 -6.91
N GLU A 55 3.10 5.10 -6.97
CA GLU A 55 1.93 4.23 -6.87
C GLU A 55 1.35 4.20 -5.45
N ILE A 56 2.20 4.25 -4.41
CA ILE A 56 1.75 4.41 -3.01
C ILE A 56 0.99 5.73 -2.83
N ASP A 57 1.51 6.84 -3.36
CA ASP A 57 0.90 8.16 -3.28
C ASP A 57 -0.50 8.20 -3.94
N LYS A 58 -0.71 7.38 -4.98
CA LYS A 58 -2.01 7.18 -5.64
C LYS A 58 -2.93 6.19 -4.91
N GLY A 59 -2.44 5.52 -3.87
CA GLY A 59 -3.14 4.45 -3.14
C GLY A 59 -3.10 3.08 -3.83
N TYR A 60 -2.31 2.92 -4.90
CA TYR A 60 -2.18 1.68 -5.66
C TYR A 60 -1.10 0.75 -5.07
N LEU A 61 -1.35 0.30 -3.83
CA LEU A 61 -0.41 -0.53 -3.08
C LEU A 61 -0.03 -1.84 -3.80
N LYS A 62 -0.94 -2.43 -4.58
CA LYS A 62 -0.64 -3.63 -5.39
C LYS A 62 0.40 -3.34 -6.47
N ASN A 63 0.32 -2.19 -7.14
CA ASN A 63 1.28 -1.80 -8.16
C ASN A 63 2.66 -1.53 -7.53
N ALA A 64 2.67 -0.87 -6.37
CA ALA A 64 3.89 -0.64 -5.60
C ALA A 64 4.59 -1.95 -5.19
N LEU A 65 3.83 -2.94 -4.70
CA LEU A 65 4.36 -4.27 -4.39
C LEU A 65 5.04 -4.92 -5.60
N GLU A 66 4.43 -4.83 -6.79
CA GLU A 66 5.02 -5.39 -8.00
C GLU A 66 6.31 -4.65 -8.42
N TYR A 67 6.37 -3.33 -8.30
CA TYR A 67 7.61 -2.60 -8.53
C TYR A 67 8.73 -3.04 -7.58
N TYR A 68 8.46 -3.23 -6.29
CA TYR A 68 9.47 -3.74 -5.36
C TYR A 68 9.89 -5.18 -5.65
N LYS A 69 8.98 -6.03 -6.09
CA LYS A 69 9.34 -7.39 -6.59
C LYS A 69 10.25 -7.31 -7.81
N ILE A 70 10.02 -6.37 -8.72
CA ILE A 70 10.91 -6.12 -9.87
C ILE A 70 12.29 -5.65 -9.41
N VAL A 71 12.37 -4.75 -8.41
CA VAL A 71 13.66 -4.34 -7.80
C VAL A 71 14.42 -5.56 -7.28
N ILE A 72 13.76 -6.43 -6.50
CA ILE A 72 14.38 -7.66 -5.97
C ILE A 72 14.80 -8.59 -7.12
N LYS A 73 13.97 -8.75 -8.14
CA LYS A 73 14.28 -9.60 -9.30
C LYS A 73 15.51 -9.13 -10.07
N ARG A 74 15.63 -7.82 -10.33
CA ARG A 74 16.70 -7.25 -11.16
C ARG A 74 17.98 -6.96 -10.38
N TYR A 75 17.85 -6.60 -9.10
CA TYR A 75 18.95 -6.04 -8.30
C TYR A 75 19.12 -6.72 -6.94
N GLY A 76 18.37 -7.79 -6.64
CA GLY A 76 18.38 -8.45 -5.32
C GLY A 76 19.66 -9.20 -4.97
N ASN A 77 20.62 -9.30 -5.88
CA ASN A 77 21.98 -9.77 -5.58
C ASN A 77 22.75 -8.77 -4.71
N ASP A 78 22.43 -7.48 -4.81
CA ASP A 78 22.92 -6.46 -3.87
C ASP A 78 22.09 -6.53 -2.59
N ALA A 79 22.74 -6.86 -1.48
CA ALA A 79 22.08 -7.05 -0.20
C ALA A 79 21.44 -5.75 0.33
N SER A 80 22.02 -4.58 0.04
CA SER A 80 21.48 -3.28 0.45
C SER A 80 20.20 -2.96 -0.32
N ILE A 81 20.22 -3.12 -1.64
CA ILE A 81 19.04 -2.90 -2.50
C ILE A 81 17.92 -3.89 -2.15
N ARG A 82 18.26 -5.17 -1.97
CA ARG A 82 17.28 -6.19 -1.56
C ARG A 82 16.65 -5.85 -0.22
N THR A 83 17.46 -5.51 0.79
CA THR A 83 16.96 -5.18 2.14
C THR A 83 16.05 -3.96 2.12
N ALA A 84 16.39 -2.95 1.33
CA ALA A 84 15.55 -1.77 1.14
C ALA A 84 14.17 -2.16 0.56
N ALA A 85 14.14 -2.89 -0.56
CA ALA A 85 12.90 -3.28 -1.22
C ALA A 85 12.04 -4.23 -0.36
N GLU A 86 12.66 -5.21 0.31
CA GLU A 86 11.95 -6.11 1.23
C GLU A 86 11.32 -5.35 2.40
N TYR A 87 12.03 -4.36 2.96
CA TYR A 87 11.45 -3.51 4.00
C TYR A 87 10.21 -2.76 3.49
N GLU A 88 10.27 -2.16 2.29
CA GLU A 88 9.13 -1.42 1.74
C GLU A 88 7.92 -2.35 1.50
N ILE A 89 8.15 -3.59 1.02
CA ILE A 89 7.09 -4.61 0.91
C ILE A 89 6.47 -4.90 2.29
N ALA A 90 7.31 -5.13 3.30
CA ALA A 90 6.84 -5.42 4.64
C ALA A 90 6.05 -4.25 5.25
N HIS A 91 6.50 -3.02 5.00
CA HIS A 91 5.79 -1.79 5.40
C HIS A 91 4.42 -1.67 4.72
N ILE A 92 4.32 -2.03 3.43
CA ILE A 92 3.03 -2.11 2.73
C ILE A 92 2.13 -3.14 3.41
N TYR A 93 2.63 -4.31 3.80
CA TYR A 93 1.82 -5.30 4.53
C TYR A 93 1.33 -4.79 5.88
N VAL A 94 2.15 -4.03 6.63
CA VAL A 94 1.72 -3.34 7.84
C VAL A 94 0.57 -2.36 7.55
N SER A 95 0.67 -1.56 6.49
CA SER A 95 -0.39 -0.59 6.12
C SER A 95 -1.68 -1.28 5.68
N GLN A 96 -1.58 -2.44 5.03
CA GLN A 96 -2.71 -3.29 4.63
C GLN A 96 -3.29 -4.13 5.76
N LYS A 97 -2.72 -4.07 6.97
CA LYS A 97 -3.07 -4.93 8.11
C LYS A 97 -2.87 -6.42 7.82
N ASN A 98 -1.98 -6.75 6.89
CA ASN A 98 -1.55 -8.11 6.64
C ASN A 98 -0.44 -8.47 7.64
N TRP A 99 -0.85 -8.67 8.89
CA TRP A 99 0.08 -8.73 10.01
C TRP A 99 1.00 -9.95 10.01
N LEU A 100 0.55 -11.11 9.54
CA LEU A 100 1.37 -12.31 9.57
C LEU A 100 2.50 -12.25 8.53
N ASP A 101 2.18 -11.85 7.30
CA ASP A 101 3.19 -11.70 6.25
C ASP A 101 4.17 -10.55 6.58
N ALA A 102 3.66 -9.45 7.13
CA ALA A 102 4.52 -8.38 7.64
C ALA A 102 5.48 -8.90 8.71
N ASP A 103 4.98 -9.70 9.66
CA ASP A 103 5.76 -10.22 10.78
C ASP A 103 6.94 -11.08 10.30
N ASP A 104 6.66 -12.02 9.42
CA ASP A 104 7.66 -12.96 8.92
C ASP A 104 8.73 -12.23 8.09
N MET A 105 8.34 -11.26 7.25
CA MET A 105 9.29 -10.45 6.48
C MET A 105 10.13 -9.53 7.36
N LEU A 106 9.51 -8.82 8.30
CA LEU A 106 10.22 -7.91 9.21
C LEU A 106 11.21 -8.67 10.08
N LYS A 107 10.84 -9.86 10.56
CA LYS A 107 11.74 -10.73 11.31
C LYS A 107 12.93 -11.14 10.45
N ALA A 108 12.71 -11.57 9.20
CA ALA A 108 13.79 -11.96 8.30
C ALA A 108 14.78 -10.82 8.02
N ILE A 109 14.29 -9.58 7.92
CA ILE A 109 15.14 -8.38 7.79
C ILE A 109 15.97 -8.17 9.06
N ILE A 110 15.35 -8.20 10.24
CA ILE A 110 16.05 -8.02 11.52
C ILE A 110 17.12 -9.10 11.72
N ASP A 111 16.77 -10.36 11.48
CA ASP A 111 17.69 -11.50 11.61
C ASP A 111 18.93 -11.31 10.70
N ARG A 112 18.75 -10.79 9.47
CA ARG A 112 19.87 -10.49 8.55
C ARG A 112 20.86 -9.48 9.16
N TYR A 113 20.38 -8.45 9.83
CA TYR A 113 21.23 -7.44 10.48
C TYR A 113 21.94 -8.00 11.72
N GLU A 114 21.29 -8.91 12.45
CA GLU A 114 21.80 -9.47 13.71
C GLU A 114 22.78 -10.64 13.47
N MET A 115 22.76 -11.24 12.28
CA MET A 115 23.75 -12.21 11.82
C MET A 115 24.96 -11.53 11.13
N ALA A 116 25.98 -12.33 10.78
CA ALA A 116 27.17 -11.86 10.05
C ALA A 116 26.86 -11.14 8.71
N GLY A 117 25.64 -11.27 8.18
CA GLY A 117 25.17 -10.59 6.97
C GLY A 117 24.77 -9.12 7.13
N GLY A 118 24.81 -8.56 8.34
CA GLY A 118 24.47 -7.16 8.61
C GLY A 118 25.59 -6.16 8.31
N ALA A 119 26.84 -6.63 8.25
CA ALA A 119 27.99 -5.78 7.97
C ALA A 119 27.89 -5.19 6.56
N GLY A 120 27.75 -3.86 6.46
CA GLY A 120 27.63 -3.13 5.19
C GLY A 120 26.19 -2.77 4.77
N LEU A 121 25.17 -3.16 5.53
CA LEU A 121 23.80 -2.72 5.29
C LEU A 121 23.53 -1.35 5.94
N ALA A 122 22.72 -0.52 5.27
CA ALA A 122 22.34 0.79 5.82
C ALA A 122 21.55 0.62 7.13
N PRO A 123 21.91 1.29 8.24
CA PRO A 123 21.27 1.06 9.55
C PRO A 123 19.82 1.55 9.61
N LYS A 124 19.40 2.43 8.69
CA LYS A 124 18.03 2.98 8.63
C LYS A 124 16.97 1.88 8.61
N TYR A 125 17.14 0.85 7.77
CA TYR A 125 16.12 -0.19 7.61
C TYR A 125 16.02 -1.11 8.83
N LEU A 126 17.09 -1.30 9.60
CA LEU A 126 17.02 -2.02 10.88
C LEU A 126 16.12 -1.29 11.88
N VAL A 127 16.29 0.02 12.02
CA VAL A 127 15.49 0.85 12.95
C VAL A 127 14.02 0.81 12.56
N LEU A 128 13.73 0.99 11.28
CA LEU A 128 12.36 0.97 10.77
C LEU A 128 11.73 -0.42 10.90
N ALA A 129 12.46 -1.48 10.54
CA ALA A 129 11.98 -2.86 10.66
C ALA A 129 11.65 -3.21 12.13
N LYS A 130 12.51 -2.83 13.09
CA LYS A 130 12.24 -3.06 14.52
C LYS A 130 10.97 -2.36 15.01
N LYS A 131 10.75 -1.11 14.57
CA LYS A 131 9.54 -0.35 14.92
C LYS A 131 8.28 -1.02 14.38
N ASP A 132 8.27 -1.38 13.11
CA ASP A 132 7.11 -2.03 12.48
C ASP A 132 6.91 -3.45 12.98
N TYR A 133 7.99 -4.17 13.32
CA TYR A 133 7.92 -5.50 13.90
C TYR A 133 7.25 -5.46 15.28
N GLN A 134 7.63 -4.51 16.13
CA GLN A 134 7.00 -4.32 17.43
C GLN A 134 5.50 -4.04 17.29
N LYS A 135 5.12 -3.11 16.41
CA LYS A 135 3.70 -2.81 16.11
C LYS A 135 2.94 -4.06 15.63
N THR A 136 3.56 -4.87 14.80
CA THR A 136 2.99 -6.09 14.25
C THR A 136 2.78 -7.16 15.34
N GLN A 137 3.79 -7.38 16.18
CA GLN A 137 3.74 -8.29 17.33
C GLN A 137 2.62 -7.91 18.32
N ASP A 138 2.51 -6.62 18.65
CA ASP A 138 1.46 -6.10 19.53
C ASP A 138 0.06 -6.42 19.00
N TYR A 139 -0.15 -6.23 17.68
CA TYR A 139 -1.42 -6.54 17.04
C TYR A 139 -1.71 -8.04 17.02
N ILE A 140 -0.73 -8.87 16.62
CA ILE A 140 -0.86 -10.33 16.59
C ILE A 140 -1.24 -10.87 17.96
N LYS A 141 -0.56 -10.41 19.01
CA LYS A 141 -0.83 -10.82 20.39
C LYS A 141 -2.23 -10.39 20.84
N LYS A 142 -2.59 -9.13 20.62
CA LYS A 142 -3.90 -8.58 21.00
C LYS A 142 -5.06 -9.33 20.34
N HIS A 143 -4.88 -9.80 19.10
CA HIS A 143 -5.94 -10.42 18.31
C HIS A 143 -5.82 -11.95 18.16
N ASN A 144 -4.85 -12.58 18.84
CA ASN A 144 -4.56 -14.02 18.82
C ASN A 144 -4.44 -14.58 17.38
N LEU A 145 -3.81 -13.83 16.47
CA LEU A 145 -3.83 -14.17 15.04
C LEU A 145 -3.16 -15.51 14.72
N ARG A 146 -2.01 -15.82 15.34
CA ARG A 146 -1.27 -17.09 15.11
C ARG A 146 -1.99 -18.35 15.63
N ASN A 147 -2.95 -18.19 16.56
CA ASN A 147 -3.74 -19.32 17.06
C ASN A 147 -4.93 -19.64 16.14
N LYS A 148 -5.44 -18.65 15.40
CA LYS A 148 -6.55 -18.82 14.47
C LYS A 148 -6.13 -19.52 13.17
N THR A 149 -4.88 -19.38 12.75
CA THR A 149 -4.35 -19.99 11.52
C THR A 149 -4.02 -21.49 11.67
N LYS A 150 -4.11 -22.06 12.88
CA LYS A 150 -3.81 -23.48 13.16
C LYS A 150 -5.06 -24.39 13.17
N LEU A 151 -6.23 -23.84 12.82
CA LEU A 151 -7.52 -24.53 12.71
C LEU A 151 -7.89 -24.66 11.23
#